data_AF-A0A6J2YHI8-F1
#
_entry.id   AF-A0A6J2YHI8-F1
#
_cell.length_a   1.000
_cell.length_b   1.000
_cell.length_c   1.000
_cell.angle_alpha   90.00
_cell.angle_beta   90.00
_cell.angle_gamma   90.00
#
_symmetry.space_group_name_H-M   'P 1'
#
loop_
_entity.id
_entity.type
_entity.pdbx_description
1 polymer ?
#
loop_
_entity_poly.entity_id
_entity_poly.type
_entity_poly.pdbx_seq_one_letter_code
_entity_poly.pdbx_strand_id
1 'polypeptide(L)'
;MEILQEIHNVEQYFIKLHNIYGFASQVSFFILCEQLLDNSVHPQLKGDKNVVMALTTVLFYSVLGYFATRVRDICLGNRTRTVPRTPSFMTYTKWICRIILEWIKALIVVLCLREQGIQYEPKLIYSIITFVYYLLTERIFIEVFPKIVEALNIRKLDNLEYLYIPFYMNVLAVLAGLSASMFNLYLNYSPLIFLALYFMVYLRIKDAYYNYWEILVAEKEAYSSFQIATQREIEDWDDICAVCLSNMSRARITPCNHLFHPYCLKQCLRTSFLCPLCKQHFLENMANK
;
A
#
# COMPACT_ATOMS: atom_id res chain seq x y z
N MET A 1 7.27 4.32 32.37
CA MET A 1 6.12 3.85 31.56
C MET A 1 5.64 4.96 30.64
N GLU A 2 5.54 6.21 31.12
CA GLU A 2 5.18 7.40 30.33
C GLU A 2 6.06 7.64 29.10
N ILE A 3 7.39 7.60 29.24
CA ILE A 3 8.33 7.82 28.11
C ILE A 3 8.10 6.82 26.95
N LEU A 4 7.82 5.55 27.26
CA LEU A 4 7.58 4.53 26.22
C LEU A 4 6.27 4.81 25.46
N GLN A 5 5.26 5.35 26.14
CA GLN A 5 3.98 5.71 25.55
C GLN A 5 4.11 6.97 24.67
N GLU A 6 4.90 7.95 25.10
CA GLU A 6 5.23 9.12 24.28
C GLU A 6 5.97 8.71 22.99
N ILE A 7 6.98 7.85 23.09
CA ILE A 7 7.69 7.30 21.92
C ILE A 7 6.70 6.58 21.01
N HIS A 8 5.81 5.75 21.58
CA HIS A 8 4.81 5.04 20.79
C HIS A 8 3.93 6.02 19.99
N ASN A 9 3.47 7.10 20.62
CA ASN A 9 2.61 8.11 19.99
C ASN A 9 3.34 8.86 18.88
N VAL A 10 4.60 9.23 19.09
CA VAL A 10 5.44 9.89 18.07
C VAL A 10 5.63 8.97 16.86
N GLU A 11 5.94 7.70 17.10
CA GLU A 11 6.08 6.70 16.03
C GLU A 11 4.78 6.50 15.24
N GLN A 12 3.63 6.44 15.91
CA GLN A 12 2.32 6.36 15.25
C GLN A 12 2.02 7.60 14.41
N TYR A 13 2.36 8.79 14.93
CA TYR A 13 2.23 10.03 14.17
C TYR A 13 3.14 10.02 12.93
N PHE A 14 4.37 9.53 13.07
CA PHE A 14 5.30 9.39 11.95
C PHE A 14 4.80 8.40 10.89
N ILE A 15 4.23 7.26 11.30
CA ILE A 15 3.62 6.27 10.38
C ILE A 15 2.44 6.89 9.63
N LYS A 16 1.61 7.72 10.29
CA LYS A 16 0.53 8.47 9.63
C LYS A 16 1.03 9.42 8.54
N LEU A 17 2.26 9.93 8.68
CA LEU A 17 2.96 10.69 7.64
C LEU A 17 3.57 9.73 6.58
N HIS A 18 2.71 8.92 5.95
CA HIS A 18 3.10 7.82 5.07
C HIS A 18 4.13 8.20 4.00
N ASN A 19 4.04 9.41 3.42
CA ASN A 19 4.99 9.86 2.40
C ASN A 19 6.42 10.03 2.96
N ILE A 20 6.55 10.59 4.17
CA ILE A 20 7.85 10.82 4.81
C ILE A 20 8.42 9.49 5.30
N TYR A 21 7.58 8.70 5.95
CA TYR A 21 7.94 7.37 6.43
C TYR A 21 8.35 6.41 5.29
N GLY A 22 7.59 6.41 4.19
CA GLY A 22 7.89 5.65 2.98
C GLY A 22 9.21 6.09 2.37
N PHE A 23 9.44 7.40 2.24
CA PHE A 23 10.70 7.97 1.78
C PHE A 23 11.89 7.54 2.64
N ALA A 24 11.78 7.64 3.97
CA ALA A 24 12.85 7.24 4.89
C ALA A 24 13.20 5.74 4.76
N SER A 25 12.18 4.89 4.59
CA SER A 25 12.36 3.45 4.36
C SER A 25 13.05 3.17 3.02
N GLN A 26 12.61 3.84 1.94
CA GLN A 26 13.18 3.72 0.60
C GLN A 26 14.65 4.14 0.56
N VAL A 27 14.99 5.31 1.12
CA VAL A 27 16.36 5.80 1.19
C VAL A 27 17.26 4.83 1.97
N SER A 28 16.78 4.35 3.13
CA SER A 28 17.53 3.39 3.95
C SER A 28 17.81 2.07 3.20
N PHE A 29 16.80 1.54 2.51
CA PHE A 29 16.95 0.31 1.71
C PHE A 29 17.90 0.51 0.52
N PHE A 30 17.81 1.66 -0.16
CA PHE A 30 18.62 1.93 -1.36
C PHE A 30 20.09 2.12 -1.01
N ILE A 31 20.39 2.75 0.12
CA ILE A 31 21.76 2.87 0.65
C ILE A 31 22.34 1.47 0.95
N LEU A 32 21.57 0.59 1.60
CA LEU A 32 22.02 -0.78 1.89
C LEU A 32 22.18 -1.64 0.64
N CYS A 33 21.31 -1.47 -0.37
CA CYS A 33 21.44 -2.16 -1.65
C CYS A 33 22.70 -1.70 -2.41
N GLU A 34 23.02 -0.42 -2.36
CA GLU A 34 24.24 0.09 -2.99
C GLU A 34 25.49 -0.40 -2.27
N GLN A 35 25.49 -0.41 -0.93
CA GLN A 35 26.60 -0.99 -0.14
C GLN A 35 26.85 -2.46 -0.46
N LEU A 36 25.78 -3.21 -0.76
CA LEU A 36 25.83 -4.63 -1.12
C LEU A 36 26.40 -4.87 -2.52
N LEU A 37 26.07 -4.01 -3.48
CA LEU A 37 26.46 -4.16 -4.88
C LEU A 37 27.77 -3.45 -5.22
N ASP A 38 28.21 -2.49 -4.41
CA ASP A 38 29.45 -1.75 -4.62
C ASP A 38 30.67 -2.47 -4.00
N ASN A 39 31.42 -3.16 -4.88
CA ASN A 39 32.68 -3.84 -4.57
C ASN A 39 33.90 -2.90 -4.50
N SER A 40 33.71 -1.57 -4.52
CA SER A 40 34.82 -0.62 -4.58
C SER A 40 35.64 -0.55 -3.27
N VAL A 41 36.96 -0.39 -3.43
CA VAL A 41 38.02 -0.62 -2.41
C VAL A 41 38.28 0.60 -1.48
N HIS A 42 37.67 1.77 -1.73
CA HIS A 42 37.95 2.99 -0.95
C HIS A 42 36.79 3.40 0.01
N PRO A 43 36.98 3.31 1.34
CA PRO A 43 35.88 3.41 2.31
C PRO A 43 35.35 4.82 2.63
N GLN A 44 36.14 5.90 2.49
CA GLN A 44 35.69 7.24 2.89
C GLN A 44 34.86 7.98 1.81
N LEU A 45 35.13 7.76 0.52
CA LEU A 45 34.34 8.32 -0.58
C LEU A 45 33.04 7.51 -0.85
N LYS A 46 32.89 6.35 -0.18
CA LYS A 46 31.81 5.38 -0.37
C LYS A 46 30.49 5.84 0.26
N GLY A 47 30.55 6.51 1.42
CA GLY A 47 29.36 6.96 2.16
C GLY A 47 28.53 7.97 1.37
N ASP A 48 29.17 9.08 0.97
CA ASP A 48 28.50 10.19 0.30
C ASP A 48 27.96 9.77 -1.07
N LYS A 49 28.74 8.99 -1.83
CA LYS A 49 28.31 8.47 -3.14
C LYS A 49 27.05 7.60 -3.02
N ASN A 50 26.97 6.72 -2.01
CA ASN A 50 25.84 5.82 -1.83
C ASN A 50 24.56 6.57 -1.46
N VAL A 51 24.66 7.57 -0.58
CA VAL A 51 23.53 8.43 -0.20
C VAL A 51 23.05 9.21 -1.41
N VAL A 52 23.96 9.82 -2.16
CA VAL A 52 23.64 10.59 -3.36
C VAL A 52 22.98 9.71 -4.43
N MET A 53 23.49 8.49 -4.66
CA MET A 53 22.90 7.56 -5.62
C MET A 53 21.49 7.11 -5.20
N ALA A 54 21.31 6.81 -3.91
CA ALA A 54 20.01 6.45 -3.35
C ALA A 54 18.99 7.59 -3.52
N LEU A 55 19.35 8.82 -3.14
CA LEU A 55 18.47 9.99 -3.28
C LEU A 55 18.10 10.27 -4.74
N THR A 56 19.06 10.14 -5.65
CA THR A 56 18.83 10.33 -7.10
C THR A 56 17.88 9.28 -7.65
N THR A 57 18.04 8.02 -7.23
CA THR A 57 17.18 6.91 -7.64
C THR A 57 15.76 7.07 -7.09
N VAL A 58 15.60 7.47 -5.82
CA VAL A 58 14.29 7.78 -5.23
C VAL A 58 13.62 8.95 -5.97
N LEU A 59 14.37 10.00 -6.30
CA LEU A 59 13.83 11.13 -7.08
C LEU A 59 13.32 10.65 -8.45
N PHE A 60 14.09 9.85 -9.17
CA PHE A 60 13.67 9.30 -10.46
C PHE A 60 12.39 8.47 -10.34
N TYR A 61 12.29 7.61 -9.32
CA TYR A 61 11.09 6.83 -9.08
C TYR A 61 9.89 7.67 -8.64
N SER A 62 10.09 8.76 -7.90
CA SER A 62 9.02 9.67 -7.52
C SER A 62 8.32 10.33 -8.72
N VAL A 63 9.05 10.58 -9.81
CA VAL A 63 8.48 11.06 -11.08
C VAL A 63 7.57 10.00 -11.70
N LEU A 64 7.96 8.70 -11.63
CA LEU A 64 7.13 7.58 -12.07
C LEU A 64 5.87 7.43 -11.20
N GLY A 65 6.00 7.56 -9.87
CA GLY A 65 4.88 7.55 -8.93
C GLY A 65 3.87 8.68 -9.20
N TYR A 66 4.35 9.87 -9.54
CA TYR A 66 3.51 11.00 -9.96
C TYR A 66 2.75 10.68 -11.25
N PHE A 67 3.43 10.13 -12.26
CA PHE A 67 2.80 9.69 -13.49
C PHE A 67 1.71 8.64 -13.22
N ALA A 68 2.01 7.61 -12.41
CA ALA A 68 1.06 6.58 -12.02
C ALA A 68 -0.17 7.14 -11.29
N THR A 69 0.03 8.12 -10.40
CA THR A 69 -1.04 8.83 -9.67
C THR A 69 -2.03 9.47 -10.63
N ARG A 70 -1.51 10.10 -11.68
CA ARG A 70 -2.37 10.76 -12.66
C ARG A 70 -3.09 9.78 -13.57
N VAL A 71 -2.43 8.71 -14.00
CA VAL A 71 -3.07 7.62 -14.75
C VAL A 71 -4.24 7.04 -13.95
N ARG A 72 -4.02 6.75 -12.66
CA ARG A 72 -5.08 6.33 -11.74
C ARG A 72 -6.25 7.32 -11.74
N ASP A 73 -5.98 8.62 -11.56
CA ASP A 73 -7.05 9.63 -11.47
C ASP A 73 -7.85 9.76 -12.76
N ILE A 74 -7.24 9.50 -13.93
CA ILE A 74 -7.94 9.48 -15.22
C ILE A 74 -8.81 8.22 -15.33
N CYS A 75 -8.25 7.04 -15.01
CA CYS A 75 -8.98 5.77 -15.06
C CYS A 75 -10.17 5.76 -14.09
N LEU A 76 -9.98 6.26 -12.86
CA LEU A 76 -11.03 6.31 -11.82
C LEU A 76 -11.97 7.51 -11.97
N GLY A 77 -11.48 8.65 -12.44
CA GLY A 77 -12.28 9.86 -12.64
C GLY A 77 -13.36 9.74 -13.72
N ASN A 78 -13.24 8.75 -14.60
CA ASN A 78 -14.29 8.39 -15.55
C ASN A 78 -15.48 7.65 -14.89
N ARG A 79 -15.34 7.15 -13.66
CA ARG A 79 -16.35 6.30 -13.00
C ARG A 79 -17.29 7.06 -12.04
N THR A 80 -16.94 8.29 -11.64
CA THR A 80 -17.68 9.06 -10.60
C THR A 80 -18.27 10.39 -11.06
N ARG A 81 -18.12 10.78 -12.34
CA ARG A 81 -18.63 12.06 -12.84
C ARG A 81 -19.87 11.87 -13.71
N THR A 82 -21.03 12.21 -13.15
CA THR A 82 -22.33 12.35 -13.84
C THR A 82 -22.44 13.59 -14.74
N VAL A 83 -21.37 14.41 -14.86
CA VAL A 83 -21.35 15.57 -15.75
C VAL A 83 -20.14 15.49 -16.68
N PRO A 84 -20.34 15.37 -18.01
CA PRO A 84 -19.24 15.42 -18.96
C PRO A 84 -18.77 16.87 -19.10
N ARG A 85 -17.79 17.29 -18.30
CA ARG A 85 -16.92 18.40 -18.69
C ARG A 85 -15.83 17.83 -19.56
N THR A 86 -15.91 18.07 -20.86
CA THR A 86 -14.77 17.92 -21.78
C THR A 86 -13.54 18.53 -21.10
N PRO A 87 -12.43 17.79 -20.89
CA PRO A 87 -11.24 18.38 -20.31
C PRO A 87 -10.80 19.50 -21.25
N SER A 88 -10.88 20.76 -20.79
CA SER A 88 -10.46 21.89 -21.61
C SER A 88 -8.99 21.68 -21.99
N PHE A 89 -8.61 22.08 -23.20
CA PHE A 89 -7.23 22.05 -23.69
C PHE A 89 -6.24 22.64 -22.67
N MET A 90 -6.64 23.68 -21.93
CA MET A 90 -5.84 24.29 -20.86
C MET A 90 -5.52 23.33 -19.70
N THR A 91 -6.37 22.33 -19.45
CA THR A 91 -6.15 21.33 -18.39
C THR A 91 -5.08 20.32 -18.82
N TYR A 92 -5.08 19.95 -20.10
CA TYR A 92 -4.09 19.04 -20.66
C TYR A 92 -2.72 19.71 -20.78
N THR A 93 -2.67 20.97 -21.21
CA THR A 93 -1.40 21.72 -21.26
C THR A 93 -0.78 21.94 -19.88
N LYS A 94 -1.58 22.30 -18.86
CA LYS A 94 -1.12 22.37 -17.47
C LYS A 94 -0.55 21.04 -16.96
N TRP A 95 -1.09 19.91 -17.42
CA TRP A 95 -0.60 18.58 -17.08
C TRP A 95 0.76 18.27 -17.73
N ILE A 96 0.88 18.47 -19.04
CA ILE A 96 2.14 18.28 -19.77
C ILE A 96 3.23 19.14 -19.12
N CYS A 97 2.95 20.41 -18.83
CA CYS A 97 3.91 21.30 -18.18
C CYS A 97 4.36 20.77 -16.82
N ARG A 98 3.46 20.25 -15.96
CA ARG A 98 3.86 19.70 -14.65
C ARG A 98 4.74 18.45 -14.79
N ILE A 99 4.40 17.53 -15.69
CA ILE A 99 5.25 16.36 -15.93
C ILE A 99 6.62 16.79 -16.44
N ILE A 100 6.66 17.68 -17.43
CA ILE A 100 7.90 18.22 -17.96
C ILE A 100 8.72 18.87 -16.84
N LEU A 101 8.10 19.63 -15.93
CA LEU A 101 8.80 20.24 -14.80
C LEU A 101 9.40 19.21 -13.84
N GLU A 102 8.69 18.13 -13.50
CA GLU A 102 9.24 17.06 -12.63
C GLU A 102 10.40 16.32 -13.32
N TRP A 103 10.28 16.04 -14.63
CA TRP A 103 11.37 15.47 -15.42
C TRP A 103 12.57 16.41 -15.54
N ILE A 104 12.32 17.72 -15.72
CA ILE A 104 13.38 18.74 -15.72
C ILE A 104 14.09 18.75 -14.36
N LYS A 105 13.39 18.66 -13.23
CA LYS A 105 14.04 18.57 -11.91
C LYS A 105 14.95 17.34 -11.80
N ALA A 106 14.46 16.16 -12.21
CA ALA A 106 15.26 14.94 -12.20
C ALA A 106 16.49 15.05 -13.12
N LEU A 107 16.30 15.64 -14.32
CA LEU A 107 17.38 15.89 -15.28
C LEU A 107 18.41 16.87 -14.73
N ILE A 108 17.98 17.99 -14.13
CA ILE A 108 18.87 18.98 -13.51
C ILE A 108 19.68 18.32 -12.39
N VAL A 109 19.06 17.50 -11.54
CA VAL A 109 19.79 16.78 -10.49
C VAL A 109 20.84 15.85 -11.11
N VAL A 110 20.52 15.05 -12.12
CA VAL A 110 21.49 14.18 -12.80
C VAL A 110 22.63 14.98 -13.46
N LEU A 111 22.32 16.13 -14.07
CA LEU A 111 23.34 17.02 -14.65
C LEU A 111 24.24 17.63 -13.57
N CYS A 112 23.68 18.12 -12.46
CA CYS A 112 24.44 18.63 -11.33
C CYS A 112 25.37 17.55 -10.75
N LEU A 113 24.93 16.29 -10.69
CA LEU A 113 25.75 15.18 -10.23
C LEU A 113 26.91 14.86 -11.17
N ARG A 114 26.65 14.93 -12.48
CA ARG A 114 27.69 14.79 -13.51
C ARG A 114 28.76 15.88 -13.37
N GLU A 115 28.35 17.13 -13.12
CA GLU A 115 29.29 18.25 -12.87
C GLU A 115 30.12 18.05 -11.60
N GLN A 116 29.55 17.40 -10.57
CA GLN A 116 30.27 17.03 -9.34
C GLN A 116 31.21 15.82 -9.52
N GLY A 117 31.32 15.27 -10.73
CA GLY A 117 32.14 14.08 -11.01
C GLY A 117 31.53 12.76 -10.52
N ILE A 118 30.27 12.77 -10.07
CA ILE A 118 29.55 11.57 -9.65
C ILE A 118 28.77 11.04 -10.85
N GLN A 119 29.33 10.05 -11.53
CA GLN A 119 28.69 9.41 -12.68
C GLN A 119 27.56 8.48 -12.19
N TYR A 120 26.31 8.85 -12.49
CA TYR A 120 25.13 8.04 -12.19
C TYR A 120 25.00 6.90 -13.21
N GLU A 121 25.51 5.72 -12.86
CA GLU A 121 25.40 4.49 -13.65
C GLU A 121 24.94 3.34 -12.75
N PRO A 122 23.64 3.27 -12.41
CA PRO A 122 23.13 2.19 -11.57
C PRO A 122 23.24 0.86 -12.30
N LYS A 123 23.69 -0.17 -11.58
CA LYS A 123 23.69 -1.55 -12.08
C LYS A 123 22.24 -2.00 -12.34
N LEU A 124 22.03 -2.84 -13.36
CA LEU A 124 20.69 -3.33 -13.70
C LEU A 124 20.03 -4.05 -12.50
N ILE A 125 20.81 -4.87 -11.78
CA ILE A 125 20.35 -5.58 -10.57
C ILE A 125 19.91 -4.59 -9.49
N TYR A 126 20.70 -3.53 -9.24
CA TYR A 126 20.35 -2.48 -8.30
C TYR A 126 19.01 -1.85 -8.67
N SER A 127 18.85 -1.46 -9.95
CA SER A 127 17.62 -0.82 -10.41
C SER A 127 16.41 -1.76 -10.31
N ILE A 128 16.55 -3.06 -10.56
CA ILE A 128 15.43 -4.00 -10.43
C ILE A 128 15.01 -4.12 -8.96
N ILE A 129 15.97 -4.37 -8.06
CA ILE A 129 15.69 -4.58 -6.63
C ILE A 129 15.08 -3.32 -6.00
N THR A 130 15.68 -2.16 -6.26
CA THR A 130 15.20 -0.88 -5.71
C THR A 130 13.86 -0.47 -6.31
N PHE A 131 13.62 -0.72 -7.60
CA PHE A 131 12.32 -0.47 -8.22
C PHE A 131 11.22 -1.37 -7.65
N VAL A 132 11.47 -2.67 -7.47
CA VAL A 132 10.50 -3.57 -6.82
C VAL A 132 10.19 -3.09 -5.41
N TYR A 133 11.20 -2.74 -4.61
CA TYR A 133 10.99 -2.20 -3.27
C TYR A 133 10.20 -0.88 -3.29
N TYR A 134 10.47 -0.01 -4.25
CA TYR A 134 9.70 1.22 -4.45
C TYR A 134 8.21 0.92 -4.72
N LEU A 135 7.91 -0.01 -5.63
CA LEU A 135 6.52 -0.44 -5.91
C LEU A 135 5.82 -1.01 -4.67
N LEU A 136 6.55 -1.73 -3.80
CA LEU A 136 6.02 -2.29 -2.57
C LEU A 136 5.67 -1.23 -1.51
N THR A 137 6.44 -0.14 -1.48
CA THR A 137 6.42 0.83 -0.38
C THR A 137 5.68 2.13 -0.67
N GLU A 138 5.51 2.45 -1.94
CA GLU A 138 4.96 3.73 -2.37
C GLU A 138 3.43 3.76 -2.27
N ARG A 139 2.90 4.88 -1.74
CA ARG A 139 1.48 5.08 -1.44
C ARG A 139 0.56 4.82 -2.62
N ILE A 140 0.93 5.32 -3.81
CA ILE A 140 0.07 5.21 -4.99
C ILE A 140 -0.21 3.74 -5.31
N PHE A 141 0.82 2.89 -5.22
CA PHE A 141 0.70 1.49 -5.55
C PHE A 141 -0.11 0.73 -4.49
N ILE A 142 0.10 1.05 -3.22
CA ILE A 142 -0.69 0.50 -2.11
C ILE A 142 -2.19 0.82 -2.28
N GLU A 143 -2.55 2.00 -2.80
CA GLU A 143 -3.96 2.37 -3.07
C GLU A 143 -4.53 1.80 -4.38
N VAL A 144 -3.67 1.51 -5.36
CA VAL A 144 -4.06 1.06 -6.71
C VAL A 144 -4.18 -0.46 -6.79
N PHE A 145 -3.21 -1.20 -6.25
CA PHE A 145 -3.20 -2.67 -6.35
C PHE A 145 -4.47 -3.34 -5.81
N PRO A 146 -5.02 -2.95 -4.65
CA PRO A 146 -6.25 -3.56 -4.15
C PRO A 146 -7.43 -3.39 -5.13
N LYS A 147 -7.54 -2.23 -5.78
CA LYS A 147 -8.60 -1.95 -6.77
C LYS A 147 -8.43 -2.77 -8.04
N ILE A 148 -7.19 -3.00 -8.46
CA ILE A 148 -6.89 -3.88 -9.61
C ILE A 148 -7.28 -5.32 -9.25
N VAL A 149 -6.90 -5.79 -8.06
CA VAL A 149 -7.25 -7.15 -7.60
C VAL A 149 -8.75 -7.32 -7.41
N GLU A 150 -9.45 -6.30 -6.88
CA GLU A 150 -10.90 -6.25 -6.79
C GLU A 150 -11.55 -6.33 -8.18
N ALA A 151 -11.01 -5.63 -9.17
CA ALA A 151 -11.50 -5.71 -10.56
C ALA A 151 -11.33 -7.10 -11.20
N LEU A 152 -10.37 -7.92 -10.73
CA LEU A 152 -10.19 -9.31 -11.17
C LEU A 152 -11.20 -10.27 -10.52
N ASN A 153 -12.02 -9.81 -9.56
CA ASN A 153 -13.09 -10.57 -8.89
C ASN A 153 -12.65 -11.95 -8.37
N ILE A 154 -11.54 -11.99 -7.63
CA ILE A 154 -10.96 -13.23 -7.09
C ILE A 154 -11.83 -13.71 -5.92
N ARG A 155 -12.65 -14.75 -6.16
CA ARG A 155 -13.62 -15.33 -5.22
C ARG A 155 -13.08 -15.78 -3.85
N LYS A 156 -11.76 -15.83 -3.64
CA LYS A 156 -11.12 -16.29 -2.40
C LYS A 156 -10.87 -15.18 -1.35
N LEU A 157 -10.93 -13.90 -1.71
CA LEU A 157 -10.50 -12.81 -0.83
C LEU A 157 -11.64 -12.12 -0.05
N ASP A 158 -12.88 -12.61 -0.16
CA ASP A 158 -14.06 -12.15 0.62
C ASP A 158 -14.21 -10.60 0.70
N ASN A 159 -13.76 -9.87 -0.31
CA ASN A 159 -13.75 -8.40 -0.37
C ASN A 159 -12.93 -7.71 0.74
N LEU A 160 -11.88 -8.38 1.21
CA LEU A 160 -10.88 -7.88 2.14
C LEU A 160 -9.57 -7.51 1.40
N GLU A 161 -9.58 -7.39 0.07
CA GLU A 161 -8.39 -7.09 -0.74
C GLU A 161 -7.75 -5.77 -0.30
N TYR A 162 -8.54 -4.78 0.10
CA TYR A 162 -8.03 -3.50 0.59
C TYR A 162 -7.26 -3.58 1.92
N LEU A 163 -7.39 -4.67 2.68
CA LEU A 163 -6.59 -4.93 3.88
C LEU A 163 -5.49 -5.97 3.61
N TYR A 164 -5.83 -7.06 2.94
CA TYR A 164 -4.88 -8.12 2.62
C TYR A 164 -3.76 -7.65 1.69
N ILE A 165 -4.08 -6.95 0.60
CA ILE A 165 -3.06 -6.55 -0.38
C ILE A 165 -2.04 -5.58 0.24
N PRO A 166 -2.43 -4.47 0.91
CA PRO A 166 -1.47 -3.61 1.59
C PRO A 166 -0.67 -4.32 2.70
N PHE A 167 -1.31 -5.25 3.43
CA PHE A 167 -0.63 -6.08 4.42
C PHE A 167 0.46 -6.96 3.79
N TYR A 168 0.14 -7.70 2.72
CA TYR A 168 1.10 -8.55 2.01
C TYR A 168 2.26 -7.72 1.42
N MET A 169 1.96 -6.56 0.84
CA MET A 169 2.98 -5.65 0.30
C MET A 169 3.94 -5.16 1.39
N ASN A 170 3.42 -4.81 2.57
CA ASN A 170 4.25 -4.46 3.72
C ASN A 170 5.10 -5.64 4.21
N VAL A 171 4.53 -6.85 4.32
CA VAL A 171 5.29 -8.05 4.72
C VAL A 171 6.42 -8.34 3.73
N LEU A 172 6.15 -8.26 2.41
CA LEU A 172 7.18 -8.42 1.39
C LEU A 172 8.29 -7.36 1.49
N ALA A 173 7.93 -6.10 1.77
CA ALA A 173 8.92 -5.04 1.99
C ALA A 173 9.79 -5.30 3.23
N VAL A 174 9.20 -5.79 4.33
CA VAL A 174 9.94 -6.18 5.55
C VAL A 174 10.92 -7.33 5.25
N LEU A 175 10.47 -8.37 4.53
CA LEU A 175 11.31 -9.49 4.14
C LEU A 175 12.47 -9.05 3.25
N ALA A 176 12.22 -8.16 2.29
CA ALA A 176 13.26 -7.56 1.46
C ALA A 176 14.28 -6.78 2.31
N GLY A 177 13.81 -5.92 3.22
CA GLY A 177 14.67 -5.17 4.15
C GLY A 177 15.53 -6.06 5.03
N LEU A 178 14.93 -7.09 5.64
CA LEU A 178 15.64 -8.09 6.45
C LEU A 178 16.72 -8.82 5.64
N SER A 179 16.39 -9.25 4.42
CA SER A 179 17.35 -9.94 3.54
C SER A 179 18.56 -9.06 3.20
N ALA A 180 18.32 -7.79 2.88
CA ALA A 180 19.38 -6.83 2.58
C ALA A 180 20.26 -6.53 3.81
N SER A 181 19.64 -6.37 4.98
CA SER A 181 20.38 -6.15 6.24
C SER A 181 21.20 -7.37 6.66
N MET A 182 20.64 -8.58 6.56
CA MET A 182 21.35 -9.83 6.89
C MET A 182 22.57 -10.05 5.99
N PHE A 183 22.41 -9.81 4.68
CA PHE A 183 23.53 -9.96 3.75
C PHE A 183 24.62 -8.91 3.98
N ASN A 184 24.24 -7.67 4.29
CA ASN A 184 25.20 -6.64 4.68
C ASN A 184 25.95 -7.03 5.96
N LEU A 185 25.27 -7.52 7.00
CA LEU A 185 25.93 -8.01 8.22
C LEU A 185 26.95 -9.12 7.97
N TYR A 186 26.69 -9.99 6.98
CA TYR A 186 27.62 -11.06 6.61
C TYR A 186 28.88 -10.55 5.89
N LEU A 187 28.74 -9.52 5.04
CA LEU A 187 29.85 -9.00 4.24
C LEU A 187 30.61 -7.85 4.91
N ASN A 188 29.89 -6.85 5.41
CA ASN A 188 30.43 -5.57 5.89
C ASN A 188 29.61 -5.06 7.08
N TYR A 189 30.24 -4.99 8.25
CA TYR A 189 29.61 -4.33 9.41
C TYR A 189 29.58 -2.81 9.22
N SER A 190 28.39 -2.21 9.22
CA SER A 190 28.19 -0.76 9.15
C SER A 190 27.19 -0.30 10.22
N PRO A 191 27.47 0.79 10.96
CA PRO A 191 26.56 1.28 12.00
C PRO A 191 25.20 1.76 11.44
N LEU A 192 25.13 2.06 10.13
CA LEU A 192 23.89 2.44 9.46
C LEU A 192 22.84 1.32 9.44
N ILE A 193 23.25 0.06 9.67
CA ILE A 193 22.34 -1.10 9.67
C ILE A 193 21.29 -0.96 10.77
N PHE A 194 21.64 -0.48 11.96
CA PHE A 194 20.67 -0.31 13.05
C PHE A 194 19.59 0.73 12.71
N LEU A 195 20.00 1.85 12.15
CA LEU A 195 19.08 2.89 11.70
C LEU A 195 18.18 2.37 10.56
N ALA A 196 18.74 1.62 9.62
CA ALA A 196 17.99 1.03 8.54
C ALA A 196 17.00 -0.03 9.03
N LEU A 197 17.37 -0.89 9.99
CA LEU A 197 16.45 -1.86 10.61
C LEU A 197 15.29 -1.16 11.33
N TYR A 198 15.55 -0.01 11.98
CA TYR A 198 14.49 0.77 12.62
C TYR A 198 13.41 1.21 11.60
N PHE A 199 13.81 1.81 10.48
CA PHE A 199 12.85 2.28 9.46
C PHE A 199 12.25 1.13 8.63
N MET A 200 13.08 0.23 8.11
CA MET A 200 12.67 -0.82 7.17
C MET A 200 11.95 -1.99 7.83
N VAL A 201 12.21 -2.27 9.11
CA VAL A 201 11.66 -3.44 9.80
C VAL A 201 10.78 -3.02 10.95
N TYR A 202 11.31 -2.34 11.97
CA TYR A 202 10.54 -2.06 13.19
C TYR A 202 9.31 -1.18 12.92
N LEU A 203 9.49 -0.02 12.26
CA LEU A 203 8.36 0.86 11.93
C LEU A 203 7.40 0.22 10.91
N ARG A 204 7.89 -0.60 9.97
CA ARG A 204 7.06 -1.37 9.01
C ARG A 204 6.23 -2.45 9.69
N ILE A 205 6.78 -3.18 10.65
CA ILE A 205 6.03 -4.16 11.44
C ILE A 205 4.94 -3.45 12.24
N LYS A 206 5.26 -2.29 12.82
CA LYS A 206 4.29 -1.47 13.55
C LYS A 206 3.17 -0.97 12.63
N ASP A 207 3.50 -0.47 11.43
CA ASP A 207 2.52 -0.10 10.41
C ASP A 207 1.64 -1.31 9.99
N ALA A 208 2.27 -2.45 9.69
CA ALA A 208 1.60 -3.70 9.33
C ALA A 208 0.59 -4.15 10.41
N TYR A 209 0.97 -4.03 11.69
CA TYR A 209 0.15 -4.45 12.80
C TYR A 209 -1.05 -3.51 13.04
N TYR A 210 -0.81 -2.23 13.27
CA TYR A 210 -1.85 -1.30 13.70
C TYR A 210 -2.76 -0.80 12.58
N ASN A 211 -2.24 -0.65 11.34
CA ASN A 211 -3.04 -0.12 10.23
C ASN A 211 -3.72 -1.20 9.38
N TYR A 212 -3.30 -2.46 9.49
CA TYR A 212 -3.86 -3.53 8.65
C TYR A 212 -4.27 -4.75 9.47
N TRP A 213 -3.37 -5.33 10.27
CA TRP A 213 -3.66 -6.59 10.97
C TRP A 213 -4.80 -6.47 11.98
N GLU A 214 -4.76 -5.47 12.87
CA GLU A 214 -5.80 -5.26 13.89
C GLU A 214 -7.18 -5.08 13.25
N ILE A 215 -7.26 -4.25 12.20
CA ILE A 215 -8.50 -4.02 11.45
C ILE A 215 -8.96 -5.29 10.74
N LEU A 216 -8.03 -6.05 10.16
CA LEU A 216 -8.32 -7.29 9.45
C LEU A 216 -8.85 -8.37 10.41
N VAL A 217 -8.28 -8.50 11.60
CA VAL A 217 -8.76 -9.43 12.63
C VAL A 217 -10.15 -9.01 13.10
N ALA A 218 -10.35 -7.73 13.43
CA ALA A 218 -11.64 -7.20 13.86
C ALA A 218 -12.74 -7.39 12.79
N GLU A 219 -12.43 -7.09 11.52
CA GLU A 219 -13.36 -7.34 10.43
C GLU A 219 -13.62 -8.84 10.23
N LYS A 220 -12.58 -9.68 10.27
CA LYS A 220 -12.72 -11.13 10.10
C LYS A 220 -13.57 -11.75 11.21
N GLU A 221 -13.43 -11.29 12.44
CA GLU A 221 -14.26 -11.70 13.58
C GLU A 221 -15.72 -11.25 13.42
N ALA A 222 -15.93 -10.00 12.99
CA ALA A 222 -17.27 -9.52 12.65
C ALA A 222 -17.90 -10.37 11.54
N TYR A 223 -17.16 -10.75 10.49
CA TYR A 223 -17.68 -11.60 9.40
C TYR A 223 -17.87 -13.07 9.79
N SER A 224 -17.01 -13.63 10.65
CA SER A 224 -17.10 -15.04 11.05
C SER A 224 -18.32 -15.31 11.93
N SER A 225 -18.82 -14.29 12.64
CA SER A 225 -20.06 -14.37 13.41
C SER A 225 -21.31 -14.64 12.56
N PHE A 226 -21.29 -14.30 11.25
CA PHE A 226 -22.41 -14.54 10.34
C PHE A 226 -22.33 -15.94 9.72
N GLN A 227 -23.43 -16.70 9.82
CA GLN A 227 -23.54 -18.04 9.25
C GLN A 227 -23.37 -18.00 7.72
N ILE A 228 -22.62 -18.94 7.17
CA ILE A 228 -22.51 -19.15 5.72
C ILE A 228 -23.76 -19.90 5.28
N ALA A 229 -24.50 -19.34 4.31
CA ALA A 229 -25.61 -20.06 3.70
C ALA A 229 -25.07 -21.25 2.89
N THR A 230 -25.63 -22.42 3.12
CA THR A 230 -25.41 -23.60 2.30
C THR A 230 -25.99 -23.40 0.90
N GLN A 231 -25.50 -24.16 -0.07
CA GLN A 231 -25.98 -24.07 -1.46
C GLN A 231 -27.49 -24.33 -1.56
N ARG A 232 -28.03 -25.24 -0.73
CA ARG A 232 -29.47 -25.52 -0.64
C ARG A 232 -30.25 -24.32 -0.10
N GLU A 233 -29.80 -23.69 0.98
CA GLU A 233 -30.47 -22.48 1.51
C GLU A 233 -30.46 -21.31 0.52
N ILE A 234 -29.45 -21.23 -0.34
CA ILE A 234 -29.37 -20.22 -1.41
C ILE A 234 -30.36 -20.55 -2.54
N GLU A 235 -30.43 -21.82 -2.95
CA GLU A 235 -31.38 -22.30 -3.96
C GLU A 235 -32.83 -22.21 -3.46
N ASP A 236 -33.08 -22.48 -2.19
CA ASP A 236 -34.40 -22.39 -1.56
C ASP A 236 -34.88 -20.94 -1.38
N TRP A 237 -33.95 -19.99 -1.20
CA TRP A 237 -34.26 -18.56 -1.11
C TRP A 237 -34.63 -17.96 -2.48
N ASP A 238 -34.10 -18.50 -3.59
CA ASP A 238 -34.36 -18.15 -5.00
C ASP A 238 -34.55 -16.64 -5.28
N ASP A 239 -33.77 -15.80 -4.62
CA ASP A 239 -33.87 -14.34 -4.69
C ASP A 239 -32.54 -13.68 -5.07
N ILE A 240 -32.67 -12.46 -5.58
CA ILE A 240 -31.58 -11.58 -5.97
C ILE A 240 -31.10 -10.81 -4.73
N CYS A 241 -29.79 -10.54 -4.62
CA CYS A 241 -29.31 -9.77 -3.49
C CYS A 241 -29.88 -8.34 -3.50
N ALA A 242 -30.58 -7.95 -2.43
CA ALA A 242 -31.25 -6.65 -2.32
C ALA A 242 -30.33 -5.42 -2.37
N VAL A 243 -29.01 -5.60 -2.29
CA VAL A 243 -28.02 -4.51 -2.31
C VAL A 243 -27.42 -4.29 -3.69
N CYS A 244 -26.98 -5.36 -4.36
CA CYS A 244 -26.35 -5.28 -5.69
C CYS A 244 -27.27 -5.70 -6.84
N LEU A 245 -28.49 -6.15 -6.54
CA LEU A 245 -29.50 -6.60 -7.49
C LEU A 245 -28.98 -7.69 -8.46
N SER A 246 -28.09 -8.56 -7.97
CA SER A 246 -27.53 -9.69 -8.74
C SER A 246 -27.81 -11.04 -8.07
N ASN A 247 -27.89 -12.12 -8.85
CA ASN A 247 -28.13 -13.48 -8.35
C ASN A 247 -27.11 -13.90 -7.29
N MET A 248 -27.58 -14.63 -6.28
CA MET A 248 -26.75 -15.10 -5.18
C MET A 248 -26.17 -16.49 -5.48
N SER A 249 -24.85 -16.58 -5.65
CA SER A 249 -24.12 -17.86 -5.69
C SER A 249 -23.47 -18.21 -4.35
N ARG A 250 -23.32 -17.22 -3.46
CA ARG A 250 -22.78 -17.33 -2.10
C ARG A 250 -23.47 -16.27 -1.25
N ALA A 251 -24.02 -16.64 -0.11
CA ALA A 251 -24.67 -15.72 0.80
C ALA A 251 -24.22 -15.93 2.25
N ARG A 252 -24.30 -14.86 3.04
CA ARG A 252 -24.21 -14.90 4.50
C ARG A 252 -25.61 -14.68 5.06
N ILE A 253 -25.96 -15.48 6.04
CA ILE A 253 -27.23 -15.36 6.77
C ILE A 253 -26.98 -14.43 7.95
N THR A 254 -27.76 -13.36 7.98
CA THR A 254 -27.76 -12.39 9.09
C THR A 254 -28.58 -12.91 10.27
N PRO A 255 -28.41 -12.39 11.50
CA PRO A 255 -29.21 -12.80 12.66
C PRO A 255 -30.71 -12.54 12.53
N CYS A 256 -31.13 -11.72 11.56
CA CYS A 256 -32.53 -11.52 11.17
C CYS A 256 -32.97 -12.42 9.99
N ASN A 257 -32.19 -13.47 9.70
CA ASN A 257 -32.41 -14.47 8.65
C ASN A 257 -32.49 -13.94 7.21
N HIS A 258 -31.99 -12.73 6.95
CA HIS A 258 -31.84 -12.23 5.58
C HIS A 258 -30.50 -12.65 4.97
N LEU A 259 -30.54 -13.00 3.68
CA LEU A 259 -29.39 -13.40 2.90
C LEU A 259 -28.83 -12.20 2.11
N PHE A 260 -27.51 -12.02 2.20
CA PHE A 260 -26.79 -11.05 1.39
C PHE A 260 -25.51 -11.68 0.85
N HIS A 261 -25.01 -11.21 -0.30
CA HIS A 261 -23.63 -11.53 -0.68
C HIS A 261 -22.68 -11.07 0.43
N PRO A 262 -21.59 -11.81 0.71
CA PRO A 262 -20.58 -11.39 1.69
C PRO A 262 -20.12 -9.94 1.50
N TYR A 263 -19.94 -9.52 0.23
CA TYR A 263 -19.61 -8.13 -0.14
C TYR A 263 -20.67 -7.12 0.28
N CYS A 264 -21.93 -7.43 -0.06
CA CYS A 264 -23.06 -6.54 0.14
C CYS A 264 -23.32 -6.33 1.63
N LEU A 265 -23.26 -7.41 2.42
CA LEU A 265 -23.35 -7.34 3.87
C LEU A 265 -22.26 -6.46 4.46
N LYS A 266 -21.03 -6.58 3.94
CA LYS A 266 -19.90 -5.75 4.35
C LYS A 266 -20.12 -4.26 4.12
N GLN A 267 -20.58 -3.91 2.93
CA GLN A 267 -20.86 -2.52 2.60
C GLN A 267 -21.98 -1.94 3.47
N CYS A 268 -23.00 -2.77 3.80
CA CYS A 268 -24.03 -2.40 4.76
C CYS A 268 -23.41 -2.13 6.14
N LEU A 269 -22.64 -3.05 6.72
CA LEU A 269 -22.01 -2.88 8.04
C LEU A 269 -21.10 -1.64 8.14
N ARG A 270 -20.41 -1.28 7.04
CA ARG A 270 -19.60 -0.04 6.99
C ARG A 270 -20.44 1.24 6.99
N THR A 271 -21.66 1.18 6.49
CA THR A 271 -22.53 2.36 6.31
C THR A 271 -23.52 2.51 7.47
N SER A 272 -24.13 1.40 7.90
CA SER A 272 -25.11 1.33 8.98
C SER A 272 -25.17 -0.08 9.55
N PHE A 273 -25.21 -0.22 10.87
CA PHE A 273 -25.40 -1.52 11.53
C PHE A 273 -26.85 -2.05 11.47
N LEU A 274 -27.68 -1.54 10.55
CA LEU A 274 -29.07 -1.94 10.37
C LEU A 274 -29.24 -2.74 9.08
N CYS A 275 -30.06 -3.79 9.12
CA CYS A 275 -30.42 -4.57 7.95
C CYS A 275 -31.22 -3.71 6.94
N PRO A 276 -30.83 -3.65 5.65
CA PRO A 276 -31.57 -2.89 4.65
C PRO A 276 -33.02 -3.35 4.46
N LEU A 277 -33.31 -4.63 4.72
CA LEU A 277 -34.62 -5.24 4.50
C LEU A 277 -35.56 -5.02 5.70
N CYS A 278 -35.12 -5.33 6.92
CA CYS A 278 -35.97 -5.25 8.11
C CYS A 278 -35.64 -4.13 9.09
N LYS A 279 -34.57 -3.35 8.84
CA LYS A 279 -34.06 -2.28 9.72
C LYS A 279 -33.69 -2.74 11.15
N GLN A 280 -33.59 -4.03 11.40
CA GLN A 280 -33.09 -4.57 12.68
C GLN A 280 -31.57 -4.46 12.76
N HIS A 281 -31.05 -4.28 13.97
CA HIS A 281 -29.61 -4.14 14.20
C HIS A 281 -28.90 -5.50 14.08
N PHE A 282 -27.79 -5.54 13.35
CA PHE A 282 -27.04 -6.79 13.13
C PHE A 282 -26.48 -7.39 14.42
N LEU A 283 -26.22 -6.59 15.46
CA LEU A 283 -25.62 -7.04 16.72
C LEU A 283 -26.64 -7.33 17.84
N GLU A 284 -27.89 -6.86 17.72
CA GLU A 284 -28.87 -6.95 18.82
C GLU A 284 -29.37 -8.39 19.03
N ASN A 285 -29.38 -9.20 17.97
CA ASN A 285 -29.73 -10.63 18.05
C ASN A 285 -28.52 -11.55 18.29
N MET A 286 -27.28 -11.03 18.32
CA MET A 286 -26.09 -11.83 18.65
C MET A 286 -25.87 -11.97 20.17
N ALA A 287 -26.44 -11.06 20.98
CA ALA A 287 -26.33 -11.09 22.44
C ALA A 287 -27.39 -11.99 23.12
N ASN A 288 -28.40 -12.46 22.37
CA ASN A 288 -29.50 -13.29 22.85
C ASN A 288 -29.34 -14.79 22.50
N LYS A 289 -28.14 -15.22 22.11
CA LYS A 289 -27.81 -16.61 21.77
C LYS A 289 -26.56 -17.03 22.51
#